data_AF-A0A356UEP8-F1
#
_entry.id   AF-A0A356UEP8-F1
#
_cell.length_a   1.000
_cell.length_b   1.000
_cell.length_c   1.000
_cell.angle_alpha   90.00
_cell.angle_beta   90.00
_cell.angle_gamma   90.00
#
_symmetry.space_group_name_H-M   'P 1'
#
loop_
_entity.id
_entity.type
_entity.pdbx_description
1 polymer ?
#
loop_
_entity_poly.entity_id
_entity_poly.type
_entity_poly.pdbx_seq_one_letter_code
_entity_poly.pdbx_strand_id
1 'polypeptide(L)' 'MKETHVVTCFLENKAKILFLCRSGQVGSYTQRWAGISGYIE' A
#
# COMPACT_ATOMS: atom_id res chain seq x y z
N MET A 1 -12.07 -1.25 -18.53
CA MET A 1 -11.56 -1.00 -17.15
C MET A 1 -10.65 0.21 -17.25
N LYS A 2 -10.82 1.23 -16.40
CA LYS A 2 -9.96 2.42 -16.44
C LYS A 2 -8.63 2.05 -15.78
N GLU A 3 -7.53 2.32 -16.47
CA GLU A 3 -6.18 2.14 -15.92
C GLU A 3 -5.91 3.24 -14.89
N THR A 4 -5.23 2.89 -13.80
CA THR A 4 -4.93 3.82 -12.71
C THR A 4 -3.46 3.70 -12.36
N HIS A 5 -2.75 4.82 -12.36
CA HIS A 5 -1.36 4.86 -11.93
C HIS A 5 -1.27 4.89 -10.40
N VAL A 6 -0.49 3.96 -9.85
CA VAL A 6 -0.28 3.81 -8.41
C VAL A 6 1.22 3.76 -8.15
N VAL A 7 1.67 4.49 -7.13
CA VAL A 7 3.02 4.35 -6.58
C VAL A 7 2.93 3.55 -5.29
N THR A 8 3.89 2.65 -5.08
CA THR A 8 4.08 1.96 -3.81
C THR A 8 5.50 2.20 -3.33
N CYS A 9 5.63 2.63 -2.08
CA CYS A 9 6.91 2.83 -1.41
C CYS A 9 7.08 1.82 -0.27
N PHE A 10 8.32 1.37 -0.08
CA PHE A 10 8.74 0.60 1.08
C PHE A 10 9.71 1.44 1.90
N LEU A 11 9.39 1.63 3.17
CA LEU A 11 10.26 2.34 4.09
C LEU A 11 11.15 1.33 4.81
N GLU A 12 12.46 1.57 4.77
CA GLU A 12 13.43 0.79 5.53
C GLU A 12 13.91 1.58 6.76
N ASN A 13 14.04 0.90 7.89
CA ASN A 13 14.75 1.40 9.06
C ASN A 13 15.50 0.25 9.74
N LYS A 14 16.84 0.36 9.85
CA LYS A 14 17.72 -0.64 10.48
C LYS A 14 17.47 -2.07 9.94
N ALA A 15 17.53 -2.23 8.61
CA ALA A 15 17.27 -3.49 7.91
C ALA A 15 15.87 -4.10 8.14
N LYS A 16 14.90 -3.30 8.61
CA LYS A 16 13.48 -3.69 8.71
C LYS A 16 12.67 -2.90 7.70
N ILE A 17 11.80 -3.60 6.99
CA ILE A 17 10.85 -3.01 6.03
C ILE A 17 9.49 -2.84 6.70
N LEU A 18 8.90 -1.65 6.57
CA LEU A 18 7.55 -1.39 7.02
C LEU A 18 6.52 -1.99 6.06
N PHE A 19 5.68 -2.87 6.59
CA PHE A 19 4.44 -3.32 5.97
C PHE A 19 3.23 -2.84 6.80
N LEU A 20 2.12 -2.58 6.11
CA LEU A 20 0.85 -2.19 6.71
C LEU A 20 -0.16 -3.32 6.55
N CYS A 21 -0.99 -3.57 7.55
CA CYS A 21 -2.21 -4.37 7.37
C CYS A 21 -3.35 -3.43 6.99
N ARG A 22 -3.92 -3.61 5.79
CA ARG A 22 -4.99 -2.75 5.30
C ARG A 22 -6.27 -2.99 6.10
N SER A 23 -6.90 -1.92 6.55
CA SER A 23 -8.13 -2.03 7.34
C SER A 23 -9.31 -2.57 6.52
N GLY A 24 -10.40 -2.96 7.19
CA GLY A 24 -11.65 -3.31 6.52
C GLY A 24 -12.42 -2.11 5.93
N GLN A 25 -11.93 -0.88 6.15
CA GLN A 25 -12.60 0.35 5.74
C GLN A 25 -12.11 0.90 4.39
N VAL A 26 -11.17 0.22 3.72
CA VAL A 26 -10.65 0.63 2.42
C VAL A 26 -11.27 -0.19 1.28
N GLY A 27 -11.33 0.39 0.08
CA GLY A 27 -12.00 -0.24 -1.07
C GLY A 27 -11.23 -1.38 -1.77
N SER A 28 -10.00 -1.69 -1.36
CA SER A 28 -9.17 -2.69 -2.05
C SER A 28 -8.24 -3.45 -1.10
N TYR A 29 -8.03 -4.73 -1.38
CA TYR A 29 -7.09 -5.62 -0.68
C TYR A 29 -7.22 -5.56 0.86
N THR A 30 -8.45 -5.51 1.38
CA THR A 30 -8.73 -5.41 2.82
C THR A 30 -8.14 -6.59 3.58
N GLN A 31 -7.69 -6.33 4.82
CA GLN A 31 -7.11 -7.32 5.72
C GLN A 31 -5.88 -8.05 5.14
N ARG A 32 -5.20 -7.46 4.15
CA ARG A 32 -3.94 -7.97 3.58
C ARG A 32 -2.78 -7.06 3.96
N TRP A 33 -1.58 -7.65 4.01
CA TRP A 33 -0.34 -6.91 4.13
C TRP A 33 -0.02 -6.18 2.82
N ALA A 34 0.46 -4.94 2.92
CA ALA A 34 0.80 -4.09 1.79
C ALA A 34 1.95 -3.13 2.13
N GLY A 35 2.63 -2.63 1.09
CA GLY A 35 3.45 -1.43 1.20
C GLY A 35 2.57 -0.18 1.36
N ILE A 36 3.19 0.98 1.49
CA ILE A 36 2.47 2.26 1.49
C ILE A 36 2.21 2.64 0.04
N SER A 37 0.95 2.69 -0.36
CA SER A 37 0.55 2.95 -1.74
C SER A 37 -0.39 4.15 -1.85
N GLY A 38 -0.27 4.89 -2.95
CA GLY A 38 -1.12 6.04 -3.26
C GLY A 38 -1.34 6.18 -4.76
N TYR A 39 -2.44 6.83 -5.14
CA TYR A 39 -2.72 7.18 -6.52
C TYR A 39 -1.84 8.35 -6.97
N ILE A 40 -1.43 8.34 -8.24
CA ILE A 40 -0.83 9.52 -8.88
C ILE A 40 -1.98 10.36 -9.43
N GLU A 41 -2.10 11.61 -8.96
CA GLU A 41 -3.06 12.62 -9.45
C GLU A 41 -2.39 13.61 -10.41
#